data_AF-A0A351YW06-F1
#
_entry.id   AF-A0A351YW06-F1
#
_cell.length_a   1.000
_cell.length_b   1.000
_cell.length_c   1.000
_cell.angle_alpha   90.00
_cell.angle_beta   90.00
_cell.angle_gamma   90.00
#
_symmetry.space_group_name_H-M   'P 1'
#
loop_
_entity.id
_entity.type
_entity.pdbx_description
1 polymer ?
#
loop_
_entity_poly.entity_id
_entity_poly.type
_entity_poly.pdbx_seq_one_letter_code
_entity_poly.pdbx_strand_id
1 'polypeptide(L)'
;MRFINRKYKDSVFTDLFGSDRDGKKNFLDLYNALSGSDYKLEDVTMERKVIEQSLYKTYNNDVSWMIDGRLVVLVEHQSTVNNNMPFRCLEYVTRIYETIVPIDRRYAQKVYKIPNPDFYVVYVGKDSMPCEQELRLSDAFYEKDSSRLDLVVKVKNCTDPKLLPIAKNCAILEEYCRFIEIVESTYSRRFPRSSFKKAIEKAVSEGILSDYLSRKTREVTNMLCAKYDYKMDIAVKQEEAFEDGMEKGLKKGIAQNAVENAKNALALNLPVEQVSQITGLPIEEVLRLQTESHGR
;
A
#
# COMPACT_ATOMS: atom_id res chain seq x y z
N MET A 1 -13.68 25.71 18.33
CA MET A 1 -13.79 25.02 17.02
C MET A 1 -14.00 23.54 17.26
N ARG A 2 -15.18 22.99 16.91
CA ARG A 2 -15.46 21.54 17.01
C ARG A 2 -14.62 20.82 15.96
N PHE A 3 -13.66 20.00 16.39
CA PHE A 3 -13.05 19.01 15.52
C PHE A 3 -14.15 18.05 15.07
N ILE A 4 -14.60 18.21 13.82
CA ILE A 4 -15.54 17.29 13.21
C ILE A 4 -14.76 16.00 12.98
N ASN A 5 -14.87 15.08 13.94
CA ASN A 5 -14.37 13.72 13.88
C ASN A 5 -15.21 12.96 12.83
N ARG A 6 -14.92 13.19 11.55
CA ARG A 6 -15.74 12.71 10.44
C ARG A 6 -15.23 11.33 10.00
N LYS A 7 -16.07 10.32 10.23
CA LYS A 7 -16.01 8.93 9.73
C LYS A 7 -15.86 8.86 8.18
N TYR A 8 -14.76 9.32 7.61
CA TYR A 8 -14.44 9.19 6.18
C TYR A 8 -13.09 8.49 5.98
N LYS A 9 -12.88 7.36 6.66
CA LYS A 9 -11.62 6.60 6.59
C LYS A 9 -11.75 5.23 5.93
N ASP A 10 -12.95 4.74 5.69
CA ASP A 10 -13.15 3.45 5.04
C ASP A 10 -12.97 3.62 3.53
N SER A 11 -12.19 2.75 2.88
CA SER A 11 -12.18 2.66 1.42
C SER A 11 -13.50 2.03 0.94
N VAL A 12 -13.78 2.14 -0.37
CA VAL A 12 -14.91 1.42 -0.97
C VAL A 12 -14.81 -0.08 -0.70
N PHE A 13 -13.60 -0.66 -0.74
CA PHE A 13 -13.39 -2.08 -0.43
C PHE A 13 -13.67 -2.41 1.04
N THR A 14 -13.14 -1.60 1.98
CA THR A 14 -13.38 -1.79 3.41
C THR A 14 -14.85 -1.71 3.78
N ASP A 15 -15.59 -0.82 3.12
CA ASP A 15 -17.03 -0.70 3.32
C ASP A 15 -17.78 -1.86 2.66
N LEU A 16 -17.52 -2.16 1.38
CA LEU A 16 -18.20 -3.20 0.61
C LEU A 16 -18.06 -4.60 1.20
N PHE A 17 -16.87 -4.95 1.71
CA PHE A 17 -16.56 -6.26 2.30
C PHE A 17 -16.54 -6.26 3.84
N GLY A 18 -16.94 -5.15 4.48
CA GLY A 18 -16.81 -5.00 5.92
C GLY A 18 -17.99 -4.28 6.55
N SER A 19 -18.06 -2.96 6.38
CA SER A 19 -19.01 -2.08 7.09
C SER A 19 -20.43 -2.07 6.48
N ASP A 20 -20.62 -2.48 5.22
CA ASP A 20 -21.95 -2.52 4.58
C ASP A 20 -22.85 -3.63 5.18
N ARG A 21 -24.17 -3.48 5.02
CA ARG A 21 -25.14 -4.48 5.45
C ARG A 21 -24.87 -5.85 4.82
N ASP A 22 -24.41 -5.85 3.57
CA ASP A 22 -24.09 -7.06 2.81
C ASP A 22 -22.62 -7.46 3.00
N GLY A 23 -21.85 -6.70 3.79
CA GLY A 23 -20.40 -6.87 3.98
C GLY A 23 -20.00 -8.25 4.48
N LYS A 24 -20.78 -8.84 5.42
CA LYS A 24 -20.54 -10.21 5.90
C LYS A 24 -20.64 -11.23 4.77
N LYS A 25 -21.70 -11.14 3.95
CA LYS A 25 -21.94 -12.03 2.81
C LYS A 25 -20.85 -11.84 1.74
N ASN A 26 -20.62 -10.59 1.34
CA ASN A 26 -19.62 -10.23 0.34
C ASN A 26 -18.23 -10.72 0.74
N PHE A 27 -17.86 -10.59 2.01
CA PHE A 27 -16.57 -11.08 2.52
C PHE A 27 -16.47 -12.60 2.44
N LEU A 28 -17.53 -13.33 2.80
CA LEU A 28 -17.53 -14.79 2.74
C LEU A 28 -17.39 -15.28 1.30
N ASP A 29 -18.14 -14.68 0.36
CA ASP A 29 -18.05 -14.97 -1.07
C ASP A 29 -16.64 -14.72 -1.61
N LEU A 30 -16.02 -13.59 -1.22
CA LEU A 30 -14.65 -13.27 -1.56
C LEU A 30 -13.66 -14.28 -0.96
N TYR A 31 -13.78 -14.60 0.33
CA TYR A 31 -12.88 -15.52 1.00
C TYR A 31 -12.96 -16.94 0.43
N ASN A 32 -14.17 -17.44 0.13
CA ASN A 32 -14.36 -18.71 -0.56
C ASN A 32 -13.63 -18.75 -1.90
N ALA A 33 -13.78 -17.68 -2.69
CA ALA A 33 -13.09 -17.58 -3.97
C ALA A 33 -11.56 -17.52 -3.82
N LEU A 34 -11.04 -16.81 -2.81
CA LEU A 34 -9.60 -16.66 -2.58
C LEU A 34 -8.95 -17.95 -2.04
N SER A 35 -9.63 -18.65 -1.13
CA SER A 35 -9.10 -19.82 -0.41
C SER A 35 -9.44 -21.16 -1.07
N GLY A 36 -10.46 -21.20 -1.94
CA GLY A 36 -11.01 -22.44 -2.48
C GLY A 36 -11.96 -23.17 -1.51
N SER A 37 -12.37 -22.54 -0.41
CA SER A 37 -13.40 -23.08 0.48
C SER A 37 -14.81 -22.90 -0.08
N ASP A 38 -15.78 -23.59 0.51
CA ASP A 38 -17.20 -23.50 0.17
C ASP A 38 -18.08 -23.27 1.41
N TYR A 39 -17.69 -22.31 2.26
CA TYR A 39 -18.47 -21.96 3.43
C TYR A 39 -19.82 -21.37 3.04
N LYS A 40 -20.90 -21.81 3.69
CA LYS A 40 -22.23 -21.22 3.57
C LYS A 40 -22.50 -20.33 4.77
N LEU A 41 -23.16 -19.19 4.53
CA LEU A 41 -23.42 -18.17 5.55
C LEU A 41 -24.19 -18.72 6.77
N GLU A 42 -25.04 -19.72 6.54
CA GLU A 42 -25.89 -20.39 7.52
C GLU A 42 -25.08 -21.34 8.44
N ASP A 43 -23.95 -21.86 7.94
CA ASP A 43 -23.15 -22.88 8.61
C ASP A 43 -21.92 -22.30 9.34
N VAL A 44 -21.63 -21.01 9.15
CA VAL A 44 -20.45 -20.37 9.73
C VAL A 44 -20.76 -19.26 10.72
N THR A 45 -20.03 -19.30 11.83
CA THR A 45 -19.94 -18.14 12.72
C THR A 45 -18.89 -17.18 12.18
N MET A 46 -19.28 -15.91 11.98
CA MET A 46 -18.35 -14.86 11.58
C MET A 46 -18.45 -13.64 12.47
N GLU A 47 -17.31 -13.06 12.77
CA GLU A 47 -17.19 -11.83 13.56
C GLU A 47 -16.17 -10.89 12.92
N ARG A 48 -16.56 -9.64 12.63
CA ARG A 48 -15.65 -8.65 12.06
C ARG A 48 -14.62 -8.21 13.11
N LYS A 49 -13.35 -8.14 12.73
CA LYS A 49 -12.26 -7.63 13.56
C LYS A 49 -11.72 -6.33 12.98
N VAL A 50 -11.77 -5.26 13.77
CA VAL A 50 -11.29 -3.92 13.41
C VAL A 50 -10.27 -3.48 14.43
N ILE A 51 -9.12 -2.98 13.96
CA ILE A 51 -8.09 -2.43 14.84
C ILE A 51 -8.50 -1.02 15.27
N GLU A 52 -8.72 -0.81 16.58
CA GLU A 52 -9.15 0.49 17.11
C GLU A 52 -8.04 1.55 17.08
N GLN A 53 -8.38 2.75 16.59
CA GLN A 53 -7.44 3.85 16.32
C GLN A 53 -6.94 4.60 17.57
N SER A 54 -7.51 4.36 18.75
CA SER A 54 -7.20 5.13 19.96
C SER A 54 -5.78 4.88 20.49
N LEU A 55 -5.19 3.73 20.16
CA LEU A 55 -3.86 3.34 20.62
C LEU A 55 -2.76 3.55 19.56
N TYR A 56 -3.08 3.45 18.26
CA TYR A 56 -2.10 3.50 17.17
C TYR A 56 -2.64 4.35 15.99
N LYS A 57 -2.10 5.56 15.83
CA LYS A 57 -2.64 6.58 14.91
C LYS A 57 -2.37 6.34 13.41
N THR A 58 -1.57 5.34 13.04
CA THR A 58 -0.90 5.32 11.73
C THR A 58 -1.39 4.25 10.75
N TYR A 59 -2.07 3.19 11.19
CA TYR A 59 -2.45 2.07 10.31
C TYR A 59 -3.84 1.49 10.62
N ASN A 60 -4.75 1.52 9.65
CA ASN A 60 -6.00 0.74 9.68
C ASN A 60 -5.74 -0.62 9.02
N ASN A 61 -6.27 -1.73 9.54
CA ASN A 61 -6.44 -2.93 8.71
C ASN A 61 -7.55 -2.69 7.68
N ASP A 62 -7.41 -3.23 6.47
CA ASP A 62 -8.40 -2.98 5.42
C ASP A 62 -9.70 -3.74 5.73
N VAL A 63 -9.67 -5.08 5.76
CA VAL A 63 -10.81 -5.89 6.24
C VAL A 63 -10.30 -7.14 6.95
N SER A 64 -10.88 -7.47 8.11
CA SER A 64 -10.59 -8.72 8.80
C SER A 64 -11.82 -9.31 9.44
N TRP A 65 -11.93 -10.64 9.37
CA TRP A 65 -13.03 -11.41 9.95
C TRP A 65 -12.50 -12.67 10.60
N MET A 66 -13.10 -13.04 11.73
CA MET A 66 -13.07 -14.41 12.22
C MET A 66 -14.10 -15.22 11.43
N ILE A 67 -13.71 -16.39 10.93
CA ILE A 67 -14.58 -17.36 10.25
C ILE A 67 -14.25 -18.74 10.82
N ASP A 68 -15.20 -19.33 11.54
CA ASP A 68 -15.09 -20.69 12.12
C ASP A 68 -13.73 -20.98 12.80
N GLY A 69 -13.31 -20.07 13.68
CA GLY A 69 -12.05 -20.21 14.43
C GLY A 69 -10.77 -19.89 13.64
N ARG A 70 -10.86 -19.41 12.39
CA ARG A 70 -9.75 -18.85 11.61
C ARG A 70 -9.85 -17.34 11.52
N LEU A 71 -8.70 -16.66 11.55
CA LEU A 71 -8.62 -15.21 11.37
C LEU A 71 -8.25 -14.90 9.93
N VAL A 72 -9.15 -14.32 9.15
CA VAL A 72 -8.89 -13.92 7.78
C VAL A 72 -8.60 -12.43 7.72
N VAL A 73 -7.47 -12.05 7.14
CA VAL A 73 -7.06 -10.66 6.92
C VAL A 73 -6.91 -10.42 5.43
N LEU A 74 -7.77 -9.55 4.88
CA LEU A 74 -7.73 -9.11 3.50
C LEU A 74 -7.20 -7.69 3.40
N VAL A 75 -6.32 -7.47 2.44
CA VAL A 75 -5.75 -6.16 2.11
C VAL A 75 -6.07 -5.82 0.66
N GLU A 76 -6.62 -4.63 0.43
CA GLU A 76 -6.89 -4.09 -0.90
C GLU A 76 -5.60 -3.53 -1.51
N HIS A 77 -5.27 -3.92 -2.73
CA HIS A 77 -4.08 -3.43 -3.42
C HIS A 77 -4.40 -3.00 -4.87
N GLN A 78 -4.04 -1.77 -5.27
CA GLN A 78 -4.49 -1.20 -6.56
C GLN A 78 -3.41 -0.80 -7.59
N SER A 79 -2.13 -0.61 -7.25
CA SER A 79 -1.16 -0.09 -8.23
C SER A 79 0.04 -1.01 -8.44
N THR A 80 0.87 -1.18 -7.43
CA THR A 80 2.13 -1.92 -7.51
C THR A 80 2.36 -2.74 -6.26
N VAL A 81 2.52 -4.06 -6.38
CA VAL A 81 2.65 -4.95 -5.23
C VAL A 81 3.74 -4.45 -4.28
N ASN A 82 3.35 -4.22 -3.03
CA ASN A 82 4.27 -3.87 -1.97
C ASN A 82 4.85 -5.15 -1.34
N ASN A 83 6.14 -5.44 -1.60
CA ASN A 83 6.81 -6.61 -1.02
C ASN A 83 6.92 -6.57 0.52
N ASN A 84 6.66 -5.41 1.15
CA ASN A 84 6.60 -5.28 2.60
C ASN A 84 5.21 -5.61 3.18
N MET A 85 4.26 -6.09 2.37
CA MET A 85 2.94 -6.53 2.86
C MET A 85 3.00 -7.56 4.00
N PRO A 86 3.91 -8.55 4.01
CA PRO A 86 4.05 -9.46 5.14
C PRO A 86 4.32 -8.75 6.47
N PHE A 87 5.12 -7.67 6.48
CA PHE A 87 5.37 -6.88 7.69
C PHE A 87 4.10 -6.15 8.15
N ARG A 88 3.35 -5.52 7.23
CA ARG A 88 2.07 -4.88 7.54
C ARG A 88 1.03 -5.89 8.08
N CYS A 89 1.01 -7.11 7.53
CA CYS A 89 0.18 -8.20 8.02
C CYS A 89 0.60 -8.68 9.43
N LEU A 90 1.90 -8.70 9.74
CA LEU A 90 2.40 -8.98 11.10
C LEU A 90 1.88 -7.93 12.10
N GLU A 91 1.92 -6.64 11.72
CA GLU A 91 1.36 -5.57 12.55
C GLU A 91 -0.14 -5.74 12.77
N TYR A 92 -0.89 -6.15 11.73
CA TYR A 92 -2.33 -6.38 11.88
C TYR A 92 -2.67 -7.54 12.78
N VAL A 93 -2.04 -8.70 12.55
CA VAL A 93 -2.39 -9.92 13.26
C VAL A 93 -2.06 -9.80 14.74
N THR A 94 -0.94 -9.16 15.08
CA THR A 94 -0.56 -8.93 16.49
C THR A 94 -1.61 -8.08 17.21
N ARG A 95 -2.08 -7.00 16.60
CA ARG A 95 -3.14 -6.13 17.16
C ARG A 95 -4.48 -6.83 17.26
N ILE A 96 -4.85 -7.62 16.26
CA ILE A 96 -6.10 -8.38 16.29
C ILE A 96 -6.03 -9.43 17.40
N TYR A 97 -4.92 -10.15 17.57
CA TYR A 97 -4.76 -11.11 18.66
C TYR A 97 -4.76 -10.46 20.04
N GLU A 98 -4.32 -9.20 20.19
CA GLU A 98 -4.48 -8.48 21.46
C GLU A 98 -5.95 -8.37 21.88
N THR A 99 -6.88 -8.29 20.93
CA THR A 99 -8.33 -8.26 21.20
C THR A 99 -8.94 -9.65 21.44
N ILE A 100 -8.28 -10.70 20.96
CA ILE A 100 -8.77 -12.09 21.04
C ILE A 100 -8.25 -12.79 22.31
N VAL A 101 -7.01 -12.50 22.71
CA VAL A 101 -6.35 -13.14 23.86
C VAL A 101 -6.64 -12.34 25.13
N PRO A 102 -7.44 -12.89 26.08
CA PRO A 102 -7.73 -12.21 27.34
C PRO A 102 -6.45 -11.94 28.15
N ILE A 103 -6.44 -10.84 28.91
CA ILE A 103 -5.25 -10.39 29.66
C ILE A 103 -4.74 -11.47 30.62
N ASP A 104 -5.62 -12.15 31.36
CA ASP A 104 -5.26 -13.22 32.30
C ASP A 104 -4.63 -14.43 31.58
N ARG A 105 -5.11 -14.74 30.37
CA ARG A 105 -4.58 -15.84 29.54
C ARG A 105 -3.16 -15.58 29.04
N ARG A 106 -2.72 -14.32 28.94
CA ARG A 106 -1.33 -13.97 28.58
C ARG A 106 -0.32 -14.36 29.66
N TYR A 107 -0.76 -14.42 30.92
CA TYR A 107 0.06 -14.79 32.07
C TYR A 107 -0.18 -16.24 32.53
N ALA A 108 -1.03 -16.99 31.82
CA ALA A 108 -1.31 -18.37 32.14
C ALA A 108 -0.12 -19.28 31.80
N GLN A 109 0.18 -20.24 32.68
CA GLN A 109 1.19 -21.27 32.40
C GLN A 109 0.75 -22.25 31.30
N LYS A 110 -0.56 -22.49 31.18
CA LYS A 110 -1.13 -23.34 30.12
C LYS A 110 -1.22 -22.56 28.82
N VAL A 111 -0.81 -23.20 27.73
CA VAL A 111 -0.91 -22.64 26.37
C VAL A 111 -2.36 -22.27 26.06
N TYR A 112 -2.59 -20.99 25.76
CA TYR A 112 -3.84 -20.52 25.19
C TYR A 112 -3.79 -20.66 23.67
N LYS A 113 -4.71 -21.44 23.10
CA LYS A 113 -4.78 -21.63 21.64
C LYS A 113 -5.39 -20.38 21.01
N ILE A 114 -4.78 -19.91 19.92
CA ILE A 114 -5.25 -18.76 19.16
C ILE A 114 -5.64 -19.19 17.73
N PRO A 115 -6.56 -18.46 17.08
CA PRO A 115 -6.96 -18.72 15.70
C PRO A 115 -5.78 -18.73 14.73
N ASN A 116 -5.73 -19.68 13.80
CA ASN A 116 -4.76 -19.60 12.69
C ASN A 116 -5.12 -18.44 11.75
N PRO A 117 -4.15 -17.64 11.28
CA PRO A 117 -4.42 -16.55 10.36
C PRO A 117 -4.32 -16.98 8.89
N ASP A 118 -5.14 -16.40 8.03
CA ASP A 118 -4.99 -16.43 6.58
C ASP A 118 -4.84 -15.00 6.05
N PHE A 119 -3.76 -14.74 5.32
CA PHE A 119 -3.45 -13.41 4.77
C PHE A 119 -3.59 -13.41 3.26
N TYR A 120 -4.44 -12.51 2.75
CA TYR A 120 -4.56 -12.30 1.32
C TYR A 120 -4.44 -10.83 0.93
N VAL A 121 -3.85 -10.61 -0.24
CA VAL A 121 -3.82 -9.34 -0.94
C VAL A 121 -4.59 -9.49 -2.24
N VAL A 122 -5.62 -8.67 -2.43
CA VAL A 122 -6.35 -8.58 -3.68
C VAL A 122 -5.68 -7.52 -4.54
N TYR A 123 -4.98 -7.93 -5.61
CA TYR A 123 -4.28 -7.03 -6.52
C TYR A 123 -5.16 -6.69 -7.73
N VAL A 124 -5.46 -5.41 -7.91
CA VAL A 124 -6.21 -4.86 -9.07
C VAL A 124 -5.37 -3.76 -9.71
N GLY A 125 -4.17 -4.10 -10.19
CA GLY A 125 -3.25 -3.13 -10.80
C GLY A 125 -3.06 -3.36 -12.31
N LYS A 126 -2.16 -2.60 -12.94
CA LYS A 126 -1.95 -2.65 -14.41
C LYS A 126 -0.76 -3.49 -14.83
N ASP A 127 0.07 -3.90 -13.88
CA ASP A 127 1.29 -4.64 -14.18
C ASP A 127 0.95 -6.10 -14.51
N SER A 128 1.67 -6.68 -15.47
CA SER A 128 1.56 -8.10 -15.75
C SER A 128 2.14 -8.88 -14.58
N MET A 129 1.30 -9.70 -13.94
CA MET A 129 1.65 -10.48 -12.77
C MET A 129 1.09 -11.90 -12.88
N PRO A 130 1.72 -12.92 -12.24
CA PRO A 130 1.14 -14.25 -12.16
C PRO A 130 -0.23 -14.21 -11.47
N CYS A 131 -1.10 -15.20 -11.77
CA CYS A 131 -2.43 -15.31 -11.16
C CYS A 131 -2.38 -15.35 -9.62
N GLU A 132 -1.33 -15.95 -9.07
CA GLU A 132 -1.03 -16.00 -7.65
C GLU A 132 0.48 -15.89 -7.42
N GLN A 133 0.86 -15.27 -6.30
CA GLN A 133 2.22 -15.27 -5.78
C GLN A 133 2.16 -15.26 -4.25
N GLU A 134 3.22 -15.76 -3.62
CA GLU A 134 3.40 -15.68 -2.16
C GLU A 134 4.46 -14.63 -1.82
N LEU A 135 4.16 -13.78 -0.85
CA LEU A 135 5.13 -12.90 -0.20
C LEU A 135 5.44 -13.46 1.18
N ARG A 136 6.72 -13.62 1.51
CA ARG A 136 7.15 -14.16 2.80
C ARG A 136 7.79 -13.08 3.64
N LEU A 137 7.49 -13.08 4.93
CA LEU A 137 8.16 -12.18 5.87
C LEU A 137 9.67 -12.44 5.93
N SER A 138 10.08 -13.70 5.74
CA SER A 138 11.49 -14.08 5.72
C SER A 138 12.29 -13.38 4.63
N ASP A 139 11.66 -12.98 3.50
CA ASP A 139 12.36 -12.24 2.45
C ASP A 139 12.88 -10.87 2.92
N ALA A 140 12.33 -10.33 4.00
CA ALA A 140 12.77 -9.08 4.63
C ALA A 140 13.90 -9.27 5.66
N PHE A 141 14.19 -10.50 6.08
CA PHE A 141 15.26 -10.77 7.06
C PHE A 141 16.63 -10.83 6.36
N TYR A 142 17.70 -10.38 7.04
CA TYR A 142 19.06 -10.42 6.51
C TYR A 142 19.50 -11.84 6.07
N GLU A 143 19.12 -12.87 6.83
CA GLU A 143 19.48 -14.27 6.59
C GLU A 143 18.39 -15.08 5.87
N LYS A 144 17.22 -14.48 5.62
CA LYS A 144 16.06 -15.13 4.99
C LYS A 144 15.55 -16.43 5.65
N ASP A 145 15.71 -16.55 6.97
CA ASP A 145 15.28 -17.72 7.75
C ASP A 145 13.86 -17.55 8.34
N SER A 146 12.93 -18.45 8.01
CA SER A 146 11.56 -18.45 8.55
C SER A 146 11.37 -19.31 9.81
N SER A 147 12.39 -20.01 10.30
CA SER A 147 12.26 -20.99 11.39
C SER A 147 11.83 -20.39 12.73
N ARG A 148 12.12 -19.11 12.95
CA ARG A 148 11.87 -18.40 14.22
C ARG A 148 10.63 -17.51 14.19
N LEU A 149 10.27 -17.05 12.99
CA LEU A 149 9.10 -16.23 12.74
C LEU A 149 8.70 -16.42 11.28
N ASP A 150 7.55 -17.07 11.06
CA ASP A 150 7.02 -17.30 9.72
C ASP A 150 5.69 -16.56 9.53
N LEU A 151 5.56 -15.94 8.36
CA LEU A 151 4.32 -15.32 7.91
C LEU A 151 4.34 -15.29 6.38
N VAL A 152 3.27 -15.81 5.78
CA VAL A 152 3.10 -15.86 4.34
C VAL A 152 1.82 -15.12 3.96
N VAL A 153 1.91 -14.27 2.96
CA VAL A 153 0.78 -13.54 2.38
C VAL A 153 0.57 -14.01 0.95
N LYS A 154 -0.67 -14.41 0.63
CA LYS A 154 -1.04 -14.81 -0.74
C LYS A 154 -1.56 -13.61 -1.50
N VAL A 155 -0.89 -13.22 -2.56
CA VAL A 155 -1.37 -12.16 -3.46
C VAL A 155 -2.12 -12.82 -4.61
N LYS A 156 -3.37 -12.41 -4.80
CA LYS A 156 -4.23 -12.89 -5.89
C LYS A 156 -4.38 -11.78 -6.91
N ASN A 157 -3.87 -12.01 -8.12
CA ASN A 157 -3.98 -11.06 -9.22
C ASN A 157 -5.40 -11.09 -9.79
N CYS A 158 -6.11 -9.98 -9.62
CA CYS A 158 -7.49 -9.76 -10.03
C CYS A 158 -7.65 -8.77 -11.20
N THR A 159 -6.55 -8.50 -11.92
CA THR A 159 -6.52 -7.55 -13.05
C THR A 159 -7.23 -8.05 -14.31
N ASP A 160 -7.15 -9.35 -14.62
CA ASP A 160 -7.85 -9.91 -15.79
C ASP A 160 -8.93 -10.91 -15.33
N PRO A 161 -10.22 -10.57 -15.50
CA PRO A 161 -11.35 -11.48 -15.29
C PRO A 161 -11.21 -12.84 -15.98
N LYS A 162 -10.47 -12.92 -17.09
CA LYS A 162 -10.22 -14.16 -17.85
C LYS A 162 -9.08 -15.01 -17.28
N LEU A 163 -8.11 -14.40 -16.60
CA LEU A 163 -6.96 -15.09 -15.93
C LEU A 163 -7.26 -15.45 -14.48
N LEU A 164 -8.50 -15.24 -14.05
CA LEU A 164 -8.96 -15.44 -12.69
C LEU A 164 -9.83 -16.71 -12.60
N PRO A 165 -9.33 -17.82 -12.03
CA PRO A 165 -10.20 -18.82 -11.42
C PRO A 165 -11.09 -18.23 -10.31
N ILE A 166 -10.68 -17.11 -9.71
CA ILE A 166 -11.26 -16.51 -8.51
C ILE A 166 -12.42 -15.55 -8.84
N ALA A 167 -12.28 -14.66 -9.83
CA ALA A 167 -13.36 -13.76 -10.25
C ALA A 167 -14.53 -14.50 -10.92
N LYS A 168 -14.27 -15.59 -11.66
CA LYS A 168 -15.34 -16.45 -12.18
C LYS A 168 -16.21 -17.08 -11.07
N ASN A 169 -15.69 -17.15 -9.85
CA ASN A 169 -16.37 -17.70 -8.70
C ASN A 169 -16.82 -16.63 -7.67
N CYS A 170 -16.64 -15.34 -7.96
CA CYS A 170 -16.99 -14.25 -7.05
C CYS A 170 -17.55 -13.04 -7.82
N ALA A 171 -18.87 -13.06 -8.07
CA ALA A 171 -19.55 -12.00 -8.81
C ALA A 171 -19.33 -10.60 -8.19
N ILE A 172 -19.33 -10.51 -6.85
CA ILE A 172 -19.15 -9.22 -6.16
C ILE A 172 -17.74 -8.64 -6.35
N LEU A 173 -16.70 -9.48 -6.45
CA LEU A 173 -15.34 -9.04 -6.72
C LEU A 173 -15.20 -8.57 -8.17
N GLU A 174 -15.82 -9.29 -9.11
CA GLU A 174 -15.84 -8.89 -10.52
C GLU A 174 -16.50 -7.51 -10.69
N GLU A 175 -17.68 -7.32 -10.09
CA GLU A 175 -18.38 -6.03 -10.10
C GLU A 175 -17.52 -4.92 -9.45
N TYR A 176 -16.84 -5.22 -8.33
CA TYR A 176 -15.93 -4.27 -7.70
C TYR A 176 -14.76 -3.87 -8.63
N CYS A 177 -14.09 -4.83 -9.27
CA CYS A 177 -12.99 -4.53 -10.20
C CYS A 177 -13.48 -3.66 -11.37
N ARG A 178 -14.61 -4.03 -11.99
CA ARG A 178 -15.23 -3.24 -13.08
C ARG A 178 -15.61 -1.83 -12.61
N PHE A 179 -16.10 -1.67 -11.39
CA PHE A 179 -16.37 -0.36 -10.81
C PHE A 179 -15.09 0.49 -10.69
N ILE A 180 -13.98 -0.10 -10.22
CA ILE A 180 -12.69 0.61 -10.15
C ILE A 180 -12.20 1.03 -11.54
N GLU A 181 -12.33 0.17 -12.55
CA GLU A 181 -12.00 0.51 -13.95
C GLU A 181 -12.85 1.67 -14.48
N ILE A 182 -14.15 1.69 -14.19
CA ILE A 182 -15.04 2.79 -14.56
C ILE A 182 -14.60 4.09 -13.86
N VAL A 183 -14.27 4.02 -12.57
CA VAL A 183 -13.77 5.17 -11.81
C VAL A 183 -12.48 5.71 -12.43
N GLU A 184 -11.52 4.84 -12.75
CA GLU A 184 -10.25 5.25 -13.38
C GLU A 184 -10.45 5.86 -14.76
N SER A 185 -11.25 5.22 -15.62
CA SER A 185 -11.51 5.69 -16.99
C SER A 185 -12.32 6.99 -17.06
N THR A 186 -13.16 7.26 -16.05
CA THR A 186 -14.01 8.47 -16.01
C THR A 186 -13.35 9.62 -15.23
N TYR A 187 -12.27 9.36 -14.49
CA TYR A 187 -11.68 10.32 -13.58
C TYR A 187 -11.22 11.60 -14.29
N SER A 188 -11.62 12.76 -13.74
CA SER A 188 -11.18 14.06 -14.20
C SER A 188 -10.53 14.82 -13.05
N ARG A 189 -9.23 15.10 -13.16
CA ARG A 189 -8.49 15.92 -12.17
C ARG A 189 -9.09 17.32 -12.02
N ARG A 190 -9.66 17.89 -13.10
CA ARG A 190 -10.31 19.21 -13.08
C ARG A 190 -11.66 19.19 -12.38
N PHE A 191 -12.39 18.07 -12.48
CA PHE A 191 -13.73 17.94 -11.88
C PHE A 191 -13.91 16.62 -11.11
N PRO A 192 -13.11 16.32 -10.06
CA PRO A 192 -13.04 14.98 -9.45
C PRO A 192 -14.39 14.47 -8.95
N ARG A 193 -15.10 15.31 -8.18
CA ARG A 193 -16.38 14.96 -7.59
C ARG A 193 -17.47 14.70 -8.65
N SER A 194 -17.45 15.44 -9.75
CA SER A 194 -18.38 15.21 -10.86
C SER A 194 -18.03 13.94 -11.62
N SER A 195 -16.74 13.66 -11.87
CA SER A 195 -16.32 12.40 -12.50
C SER A 195 -16.70 11.18 -11.67
N PHE A 196 -16.56 11.23 -10.33
CA PHE A 196 -16.96 10.10 -9.48
C PHE A 196 -18.47 9.86 -9.50
N LYS A 197 -19.29 10.93 -9.52
CA LYS A 197 -20.74 10.77 -9.69
C LYS A 197 -21.10 10.12 -11.02
N LYS A 198 -20.48 10.56 -12.12
CA LYS A 198 -20.67 9.95 -13.45
C LYS A 198 -20.24 8.49 -13.48
N ALA A 199 -19.13 8.15 -12.81
CA ALA A 199 -18.66 6.77 -12.68
C ALA A 199 -19.68 5.90 -11.93
N ILE A 200 -20.23 6.41 -10.83
CA ILE A 200 -21.29 5.74 -10.05
C ILE A 200 -22.55 5.56 -10.91
N GLU A 201 -23.03 6.61 -11.58
CA GLU A 201 -24.21 6.57 -12.46
C GLU A 201 -24.03 5.53 -13.58
N LYS A 202 -22.86 5.52 -14.23
CA LYS A 202 -22.51 4.53 -15.25
C LYS A 202 -22.51 3.11 -14.70
N ALA A 203 -21.83 2.88 -13.58
CA ALA A 203 -21.76 1.55 -12.96
C ALA A 203 -23.16 1.03 -12.59
N VAL A 204 -24.01 1.86 -11.98
CA VAL A 204 -25.40 1.51 -11.65
C VAL A 204 -26.20 1.15 -12.91
N SER A 205 -26.04 1.91 -13.99
CA SER A 205 -26.72 1.66 -15.27
C SER A 205 -26.28 0.38 -15.97
N GLU A 206 -25.04 -0.07 -15.73
CA GLU A 206 -24.48 -1.32 -16.26
C GLU A 206 -24.75 -2.54 -15.35
N GLY A 207 -25.50 -2.36 -14.25
CA GLY A 207 -25.79 -3.44 -13.30
C GLY A 207 -24.65 -3.74 -12.32
N ILE A 208 -23.62 -2.88 -12.27
CA ILE A 208 -22.41 -3.09 -11.47
C ILE A 208 -22.61 -2.48 -10.08
N LEU A 209 -22.56 -3.30 -9.03
CA LEU A 209 -22.76 -2.90 -7.64
C LEU A 209 -24.03 -2.04 -7.45
N SER A 210 -25.07 -2.25 -8.27
CA SER A 210 -26.15 -1.27 -8.43
C SER A 210 -26.90 -0.96 -7.12
N ASP A 211 -27.24 -1.97 -6.32
CA ASP A 211 -27.87 -1.77 -5.01
C ASP A 211 -26.94 -0.99 -4.05
N TYR A 212 -25.69 -1.43 -3.93
CA TYR A 212 -24.70 -0.82 -3.05
C TYR A 212 -24.45 0.65 -3.40
N LEU A 213 -24.14 0.93 -4.67
CA LEU A 213 -23.83 2.27 -5.18
C LEU A 213 -25.03 3.21 -5.14
N SER A 214 -26.23 2.71 -5.43
CA SER A 214 -27.47 3.51 -5.34
C SER A 214 -27.75 3.95 -3.92
N ARG A 215 -27.59 3.04 -2.94
CA ARG A 215 -27.76 3.38 -1.51
C ARG A 215 -26.69 4.32 -0.97
N LYS A 216 -25.45 4.20 -1.43
CA LYS A 216 -24.26 4.85 -0.84
C LYS A 216 -23.57 5.85 -1.75
N THR A 217 -24.28 6.41 -2.74
CA THR A 217 -23.69 7.32 -3.74
C THR A 217 -22.85 8.44 -3.10
N ARG A 218 -23.36 9.08 -2.05
CA ARG A 218 -22.69 10.21 -1.40
C ARG A 218 -21.45 9.76 -0.62
N GLU A 219 -21.56 8.66 0.10
CA GLU A 219 -20.50 8.05 0.90
C GLU A 219 -19.37 7.58 -0.01
N VAL A 220 -19.67 6.79 -1.06
CA VAL A 220 -18.71 6.32 -2.05
C VAL A 220 -18.03 7.48 -2.77
N THR A 221 -18.78 8.52 -3.16
CA THR A 221 -18.18 9.74 -3.74
C THR A 221 -17.15 10.37 -2.79
N ASN A 222 -17.44 10.44 -1.49
CA ASN A 222 -16.52 11.01 -0.51
C ASN A 222 -15.30 10.11 -0.28
N MET A 223 -15.49 8.78 -0.24
CA MET A 223 -14.40 7.80 -0.13
C MET A 223 -13.44 7.92 -1.32
N LEU A 224 -13.98 8.02 -2.55
CA LEU A 224 -13.18 8.20 -3.76
C LEU A 224 -12.45 9.56 -3.78
N CYS A 225 -13.13 10.65 -3.40
CA CYS A 225 -12.49 11.95 -3.25
C CYS A 225 -11.28 11.88 -2.30
N ALA A 226 -11.45 11.32 -1.11
CA ALA A 226 -10.36 11.19 -0.14
C ALA A 226 -9.20 10.34 -0.67
N LYS A 227 -9.50 9.22 -1.32
CA LYS A 227 -8.49 8.31 -1.89
C LYS A 227 -7.65 8.98 -2.97
N TYR A 228 -8.28 9.69 -3.91
CA TYR A 228 -7.58 10.33 -5.03
C TYR A 228 -6.86 11.61 -4.62
N ASP A 229 -7.40 12.37 -3.67
CA ASP A 229 -6.72 13.54 -3.11
C ASP A 229 -5.41 13.14 -2.44
N TYR A 230 -5.43 12.08 -1.62
CA TYR A 230 -4.24 11.52 -1.01
C TYR A 230 -3.22 10.99 -2.03
N LYS A 231 -3.69 10.25 -3.06
CA LYS A 231 -2.81 9.80 -4.16
C LYS A 231 -2.14 10.97 -4.89
N MET A 232 -2.87 12.06 -5.12
CA MET A 232 -2.34 13.26 -5.77
C MET A 232 -1.29 13.96 -4.92
N ASP A 233 -1.55 14.16 -3.62
CA ASP A 233 -0.59 14.78 -2.69
C ASP A 233 0.73 14.00 -2.62
N ILE A 234 0.67 12.67 -2.57
CA ILE A 234 1.87 11.82 -2.62
C ILE A 234 2.62 12.01 -3.94
N ALA A 235 1.92 11.97 -5.08
CA ALA A 235 2.55 12.05 -6.39
C ALA A 235 3.30 13.39 -6.56
N VAL A 236 2.69 14.51 -6.18
CA VAL A 236 3.33 15.83 -6.22
C VAL A 236 4.58 15.88 -5.35
N LYS A 237 4.50 15.39 -4.11
CA LYS A 237 5.65 15.37 -3.19
C LYS A 237 6.78 14.46 -3.67
N GLN A 238 6.46 13.37 -4.35
CA GLN A 238 7.46 12.47 -4.94
C GLN A 238 8.16 13.13 -6.13
N GLU A 239 7.43 13.86 -6.96
CA GLU A 239 7.98 14.62 -8.08
C GLU A 239 8.90 15.74 -7.58
N GLU A 240 8.46 16.57 -6.62
CA GLU A 240 9.29 17.60 -5.99
C GLU A 240 10.55 17.02 -5.34
N ALA A 241 10.42 15.91 -4.59
CA ALA A 241 11.57 15.24 -3.98
C ALA A 241 12.56 14.68 -5.00
N PHE A 242 12.06 14.23 -6.15
CA PHE A 242 12.91 13.76 -7.25
C PHE A 242 13.63 14.93 -7.93
N GLU A 243 12.95 16.04 -8.22
CA GLU A 243 13.54 17.26 -8.76
C GLU A 243 14.63 17.82 -7.84
N ASP A 244 14.35 17.95 -6.54
CA ASP A 244 15.31 18.35 -5.51
C ASP A 244 16.52 17.40 -5.46
N GLY A 245 16.27 16.10 -5.56
CA GLY A 245 17.30 15.06 -5.58
C GLY A 245 18.22 15.19 -6.79
N MET A 246 17.64 15.43 -7.97
CA MET A 246 18.36 15.66 -9.21
C MET A 246 19.19 16.95 -9.16
N GLU A 247 18.63 18.05 -8.65
CA GLU A 247 19.35 19.31 -8.50
C GLU A 247 20.54 19.19 -7.53
N LYS A 248 20.32 18.58 -6.36
CA LYS A 248 21.38 18.30 -5.38
C LYS A 248 22.44 17.38 -5.96
N GLY A 249 22.03 16.33 -6.68
CA GLY A 249 22.93 15.41 -7.38
C GLY A 249 23.80 16.11 -8.41
N LEU A 250 23.21 16.99 -9.23
CA LEU A 250 23.92 17.78 -10.24
C LEU A 250 24.91 18.76 -9.59
N LYS A 251 24.49 19.52 -8.57
CA LYS A 251 25.38 20.43 -7.82
C LYS A 251 26.56 19.69 -7.20
N LYS A 252 26.32 18.53 -6.58
CA LYS A 252 27.36 17.70 -6.00
C LYS A 252 28.31 17.15 -7.06
N GLY A 253 27.78 16.70 -8.20
CA GLY A 253 28.59 16.23 -9.33
C GLY A 253 29.47 17.31 -9.94
N ILE A 254 28.93 18.52 -10.15
CA ILE A 254 29.71 19.69 -10.63
C ILE A 254 30.83 20.02 -9.64
N ALA A 255 30.53 20.08 -8.34
CA ALA A 255 31.54 20.38 -7.31
C ALA A 255 32.63 19.29 -7.24
N GLN A 256 32.24 18.01 -7.29
CA GLN A 256 33.19 16.90 -7.30
C GLN A 256 34.08 16.91 -8.54
N ASN A 257 33.51 17.15 -9.73
CA ASN A 257 34.28 17.29 -10.97
C ASN A 257 35.23 18.49 -10.93
N ALA A 258 34.81 19.63 -10.37
CA ALA A 258 35.67 20.79 -10.21
C ALA A 258 36.90 20.47 -9.34
N VAL A 259 36.70 19.77 -8.22
CA VAL A 259 37.78 19.32 -7.32
C VAL A 259 38.71 18.32 -7.99
N GLU A 260 38.17 17.29 -8.67
CA GLU A 260 38.99 16.30 -9.37
C GLU A 260 39.77 16.92 -10.54
N ASN A 261 39.14 17.81 -11.31
CA ASN A 261 39.83 18.55 -12.37
C ASN A 261 40.93 19.47 -11.79
N ALA A 262 40.71 20.08 -10.62
CA ALA A 262 41.72 20.90 -9.96
C ALA A 262 42.94 20.06 -9.55
N LYS A 263 42.72 18.88 -8.94
CA LYS A 263 43.80 17.95 -8.59
C LYS A 263 44.58 17.50 -9.83
N ASN A 264 43.88 17.13 -10.91
CA ASN A 264 44.51 16.72 -12.16
C ASN A 264 45.35 17.87 -12.78
N ALA A 265 44.84 19.10 -12.79
CA ALA A 265 45.55 20.25 -13.32
C ALA A 265 46.77 20.63 -12.45
N LEU A 266 46.66 20.55 -11.12
CA LEU A 266 47.78 20.75 -10.20
C LEU A 266 48.87 19.67 -10.40
N ALA A 267 48.49 18.41 -10.62
CA ALA A 267 49.44 17.33 -10.92
C ALA A 267 50.20 17.54 -12.24
N LEU A 268 49.63 18.30 -13.18
CA LEU A 268 50.27 18.73 -14.41
C LEU A 268 51.10 20.02 -14.24
N ASN A 269 51.28 20.51 -13.01
CA ASN A 269 52.01 21.74 -12.66
C ASN A 269 51.41 23.02 -13.27
N LEU A 270 50.10 23.08 -13.50
CA LEU A 270 49.46 24.34 -13.89
C LEU A 270 49.49 25.33 -12.70
N PRO A 271 49.73 26.64 -12.95
CA PRO A 271 49.63 27.68 -11.92
C PRO A 271 48.27 27.70 -11.23
N VAL A 272 48.26 27.97 -9.93
CA VAL A 272 47.07 27.99 -9.07
C VAL A 272 45.99 28.94 -9.62
N GLU A 273 46.39 30.08 -10.17
CA GLU A 273 45.49 31.06 -10.77
C GLU A 273 44.79 30.50 -12.02
N GLN A 274 45.51 29.73 -12.84
CA GLN A 274 44.92 29.08 -14.02
C GLN A 274 44.01 27.91 -13.62
N VAL A 275 44.38 27.12 -12.60
CA VAL A 275 43.54 26.04 -12.08
C VAL A 275 42.23 26.60 -11.50
N SER A 276 42.30 27.69 -10.74
CA SER A 276 41.13 28.40 -10.22
C SER A 276 40.22 28.90 -11.35
N GLN A 277 40.78 29.50 -12.41
CA GLN A 277 40.01 29.95 -13.57
C GLN A 277 39.32 28.80 -14.33
N ILE A 278 40.01 27.68 -14.54
CA ILE A 278 39.48 26.54 -15.30
C ILE A 278 38.38 25.80 -14.54
N THR A 279 38.55 25.64 -13.22
CA THR A 279 37.66 24.83 -12.39
C THR A 279 36.55 25.63 -11.71
N GLY A 280 36.69 26.95 -11.68
CA GLY A 280 35.78 27.86 -10.97
C GLY A 280 35.89 27.77 -9.44
N LEU A 281 36.88 27.04 -8.91
CA LEU A 281 37.14 26.96 -7.48
C LEU A 281 37.83 28.24 -6.98
N PRO A 282 37.53 28.72 -5.76
CA PRO A 282 38.27 29.81 -5.14
C PRO A 282 39.76 29.49 -5.01
N ILE A 283 40.63 30.48 -5.19
CA ILE A 283 42.09 30.33 -5.08
C ILE A 283 42.49 29.67 -3.75
N GLU A 284 41.84 30.05 -2.65
CA GLU A 284 42.09 29.45 -1.32
C GLU A 284 41.86 27.94 -1.29
N GLU A 285 40.83 27.45 -1.97
CA GLU A 285 40.49 26.03 -2.03
C GLU A 285 41.48 25.27 -2.92
N VAL A 286 41.91 25.87 -4.04
CA VAL A 286 42.94 25.30 -4.91
C VAL A 286 44.29 25.20 -4.17
N LEU A 287 44.66 26.23 -3.38
CA LEU A 287 45.86 26.21 -2.54
C LEU A 287 45.82 25.08 -1.51
N ARG A 288 44.66 24.87 -0.86
CA ARG A 288 44.48 23.74 0.07
C ARG A 288 44.72 22.40 -0.61
N LEU A 289 44.09 22.16 -1.77
CA LEU A 289 44.27 20.95 -2.57
C LEU A 289 45.74 20.74 -3.02
N GLN A 290 46.46 21.83 -3.30
CA GLN A 290 47.88 21.80 -3.64
C GLN A 290 48.73 21.35 -2.45
N THR A 291 48.50 21.89 -1.24
CA THR A 291 49.22 21.48 -0.02
C THR A 291 48.94 20.03 0.38
N GLU A 292 47.72 19.53 0.18
CA GLU A 292 47.37 18.13 0.45
C GLU A 292 48.07 17.15 -0.50
N SER A 293 48.37 17.58 -1.73
CA SER A 293 49.06 16.78 -2.74
C SER A 293 50.58 16.74 -2.56
N HIS A 294 51.17 17.76 -1.93
CA HIS A 294 52.62 17.85 -1.65
C HIS A 294 53.01 17.30 -0.26
N GLY A 295 52.03 16.95 0.58
CA GLY A 295 52.22 16.34 1.90
C GLY A 295 52.26 14.81 1.91
N ARG A 296 52.33 14.16 0.74
CA ARG A 296 52.51 12.71 0.57
C ARG A 296 53.85 12.38 -0.05
#